data_AF-A0A4Y9ZH86-F1
#
_entry.id   AF-A0A4Y9ZH86-F1
#
_cell.length_a   1.000
_cell.length_b   1.000
_cell.length_c   1.000
_cell.angle_alpha   90.00
_cell.angle_beta   90.00
_cell.angle_gamma   90.00
#
_symmetry.space_group_name_H-M   'P 1'
#
loop_
_entity.id
_entity.type
_entity.pdbx_description
1 polymer ?
#
loop_
_entity_poly.entity_id
_entity_poly.type
_entity_poly.pdbx_seq_one_letter_code
_entity_poly.pdbx_strand_id
1 'polypeptide(L)'
;MLKARGMKRKFNFDATTAEKMADEAEEAALRRIEREQAEALKNKLPDFWLPSLTPTYTSHGPPSSLKHVKIQTTCRGGNPPHPVSLKNLIPVNFTLSPSGPSRSAESTPAEGDSKSRHEEEANPICPSCKKGLSNSVRIFVAKPCSHVTCKTCTDTLVLPAKQCVVCDKQLGEKDVIELKREGTGFAGGGMAETSKAGVAFQG
;
A
#
# COMPACT_ATOMS: atom_id res chain seq x y z
N MET A 1 -8.50 -75.99 -26.39
CA MET A 1 -9.56 -75.03 -26.04
C MET A 1 -9.20 -73.68 -26.66
N LEU A 2 -9.75 -73.34 -27.83
CA LEU A 2 -9.44 -72.10 -28.57
C LEU A 2 -10.33 -70.96 -28.04
N LYS A 3 -9.71 -69.94 -27.44
CA LYS A 3 -10.40 -68.76 -26.88
C LYS A 3 -10.66 -67.75 -28.02
N ALA A 4 -11.93 -67.40 -28.27
CA ALA A 4 -12.34 -66.50 -29.35
C ALA A 4 -11.71 -65.11 -29.20
N ARG A 5 -11.09 -64.61 -30.29
CA ARG A 5 -10.56 -63.24 -30.40
C ARG A 5 -11.73 -62.25 -30.48
N GLY A 6 -11.71 -61.23 -29.61
CA GLY A 6 -12.75 -60.22 -29.50
C GLY A 6 -13.09 -59.54 -30.82
N MET A 7 -14.38 -59.48 -31.14
CA MET A 7 -14.92 -58.78 -32.30
C MET A 7 -14.54 -57.29 -32.19
N LYS A 8 -13.78 -56.79 -33.17
CA LYS A 8 -13.49 -55.35 -33.30
C LYS A 8 -14.81 -54.63 -33.55
N ARG A 9 -15.31 -53.87 -32.56
CA ARG A 9 -16.47 -53.00 -32.73
C ARG A 9 -16.10 -51.93 -33.77
N LYS A 10 -16.89 -51.83 -34.83
CA LYS A 10 -16.74 -50.80 -35.86
C LYS A 10 -17.03 -49.45 -35.22
N PHE A 11 -16.01 -48.63 -35.03
CA PHE A 11 -16.18 -47.24 -34.63
C PHE A 11 -16.84 -46.52 -35.79
N ASN A 12 -18.08 -46.03 -35.60
CA ASN A 12 -18.79 -45.26 -36.60
C ASN A 12 -18.61 -43.79 -36.24
N PHE A 13 -17.77 -43.09 -37.00
CA PHE A 13 -17.49 -41.68 -36.82
C PHE A 13 -18.61 -40.88 -37.46
N ASP A 14 -19.42 -40.22 -36.65
CA ASP A 14 -20.49 -39.34 -37.12
C ASP A 14 -19.94 -37.92 -37.25
N ALA A 15 -19.71 -37.47 -38.48
CA ALA A 15 -19.09 -36.18 -38.79
C ALA A 15 -19.81 -35.00 -38.11
N THR A 16 -21.14 -35.08 -37.99
CA THR A 16 -21.96 -34.02 -37.38
C THR A 16 -21.74 -33.89 -35.87
N THR A 17 -21.35 -34.98 -35.20
CA THR A 17 -21.02 -34.96 -33.77
C THR A 17 -19.61 -34.46 -33.52
N ALA A 18 -18.69 -34.73 -34.44
CA ALA A 18 -17.32 -34.22 -34.38
C ALA A 18 -17.27 -32.70 -34.58
N GLU A 19 -18.07 -32.17 -35.52
CA GLU A 19 -18.20 -30.73 -35.75
C GLU A 19 -18.76 -29.99 -34.53
N LYS A 20 -19.84 -30.49 -33.92
CA LYS A 20 -20.41 -29.90 -32.69
C LYS A 20 -19.43 -29.89 -31.52
N MET A 21 -18.62 -30.95 -31.39
CA MET A 21 -17.62 -31.04 -30.34
C MET A 21 -16.44 -30.09 -30.58
N ALA A 22 -16.13 -29.78 -31.85
CA ALA A 22 -15.14 -28.77 -32.21
C ALA A 22 -15.66 -27.35 -31.88
N ASP A 23 -16.90 -27.02 -32.26
CA ASP A 23 -17.51 -25.72 -31.97
C ASP A 23 -17.62 -25.45 -30.45
N GLU A 24 -18.02 -26.47 -29.67
CA GLU A 24 -18.09 -26.36 -28.20
C GLU A 24 -16.69 -26.18 -27.59
N ALA A 25 -15.67 -26.83 -28.15
CA ALA A 25 -14.28 -26.66 -27.71
C ALA A 25 -13.74 -25.26 -28.04
N GLU A 26 -14.10 -24.70 -29.20
CA GLU A 26 -13.76 -23.32 -29.57
C GLU A 26 -14.43 -22.30 -28.65
N GLU A 27 -15.74 -22.45 -28.36
CA GLU A 27 -16.46 -21.55 -27.46
C GLU A 27 -15.90 -21.64 -26.02
N ALA A 28 -15.57 -22.85 -25.55
CA ALA A 28 -14.94 -23.05 -24.25
C ALA A 28 -13.54 -22.44 -24.18
N ALA A 29 -12.77 -22.47 -25.26
CA ALA A 29 -11.45 -21.83 -25.34
C ALA A 29 -11.58 -20.30 -25.29
N LEU A 30 -12.51 -19.71 -26.04
CA LEU A 30 -12.76 -18.27 -26.04
C LEU A 30 -13.18 -17.76 -24.65
N ARG A 31 -14.08 -18.47 -23.96
CA ARG A 31 -14.48 -18.10 -22.58
C ARG A 31 -13.33 -18.18 -21.57
N ARG A 32 -12.35 -19.06 -21.77
CA ARG A 32 -11.15 -19.13 -20.92
C ARG A 32 -10.22 -17.96 -21.17
N ILE A 33 -10.00 -17.60 -22.43
CA ILE A 33 -9.19 -16.44 -22.82
C ILE A 33 -9.79 -15.15 -22.25
N GLU A 34 -11.11 -14.96 -22.36
CA GLU A 34 -11.78 -13.78 -21.82
C GLU A 34 -11.62 -13.67 -20.30
N ARG A 35 -11.74 -14.80 -19.58
CA ARG A 35 -11.53 -14.84 -18.12
C ARG A 35 -10.09 -14.51 -17.74
N GLU A 36 -9.11 -15.09 -18.42
CA GLU A 36 -7.69 -14.84 -18.16
C GLU A 36 -7.31 -13.37 -18.44
N GLN A 37 -7.84 -12.80 -19.53
CA GLN A 37 -7.67 -11.38 -19.85
C GLN A 37 -8.32 -10.47 -18.79
N ALA A 38 -9.52 -10.80 -18.32
CA ALA A 38 -10.18 -10.05 -17.25
C ALA A 38 -9.42 -10.12 -15.92
N GLU A 39 -8.85 -11.27 -15.57
CA GLU A 39 -8.03 -11.45 -14.36
C GLU A 39 -6.68 -10.72 -14.47
N ALA A 40 -6.05 -10.71 -15.65
CA ALA A 40 -4.82 -9.97 -15.91
C ALA A 40 -5.02 -8.45 -15.80
N LEU A 41 -6.18 -7.93 -16.21
CA LEU A 41 -6.53 -6.51 -16.10
C LEU A 41 -6.94 -6.11 -14.68
N LYS A 42 -7.44 -7.04 -13.85
CA LYS A 42 -7.95 -6.72 -12.51
C LYS A 42 -6.86 -6.38 -11.49
N ASN A 43 -5.62 -6.85 -11.70
CA ASN A 43 -4.60 -6.87 -10.63
C ASN A 43 -3.31 -6.08 -10.91
N LYS A 44 -3.19 -5.33 -12.01
CA LYS A 44 -1.90 -4.76 -12.44
C LYS A 44 -1.91 -3.28 -12.80
N LEU A 45 -2.56 -2.44 -12.01
CA LEU A 45 -2.36 -1.00 -12.19
C LEU A 45 -1.95 -0.32 -10.89
N PRO A 46 -0.64 -0.04 -10.71
CA PRO A 46 -0.25 1.14 -9.95
C PRO A 46 -1.03 2.35 -10.48
N ASP A 47 -1.40 3.27 -9.59
CA ASP A 47 -2.32 4.40 -9.82
C ASP A 47 -1.79 5.49 -10.76
N PHE A 48 -1.04 5.10 -11.78
CA PHE A 48 -0.58 6.01 -12.81
C PHE A 48 -1.68 6.17 -13.85
N TRP A 49 -2.02 7.41 -14.15
CA TRP A 49 -2.96 7.77 -15.19
C TRP A 49 -2.32 7.52 -16.56
N LEU A 50 -2.41 6.27 -17.04
CA LEU A 50 -2.12 5.93 -18.43
C LEU A 50 -3.37 6.26 -19.27
N PRO A 51 -3.28 7.16 -20.27
CA PRO A 51 -4.41 7.51 -21.13
C PRO A 51 -5.09 6.29 -21.76
N SER A 52 -4.31 5.26 -22.09
CA SER A 52 -4.74 3.98 -22.64
C SER A 52 -5.57 3.10 -21.70
N LEU A 53 -5.63 3.45 -20.41
CA LEU A 53 -6.33 2.71 -19.36
C LEU A 53 -7.39 3.56 -18.66
N THR A 54 -7.67 4.74 -19.21
CA THR A 54 -8.83 5.51 -18.79
C THR A 54 -10.09 4.69 -19.14
N PRO A 55 -11.11 4.63 -18.27
CA PRO A 55 -12.33 3.85 -18.50
C PRO A 55 -13.13 4.31 -19.75
N THR A 56 -12.74 5.44 -20.35
CA THR A 56 -13.26 5.99 -21.60
C THR A 56 -12.41 5.65 -22.83
N TYR A 57 -11.19 5.12 -22.69
CA TYR A 57 -10.36 4.72 -23.83
C TYR A 57 -10.76 3.33 -24.31
N THR A 58 -11.73 3.31 -25.19
CA THR A 58 -12.10 2.16 -26.00
C THR A 58 -12.01 2.64 -27.44
N SER A 59 -11.04 2.11 -28.17
CA SER A 59 -10.89 2.41 -29.59
C SER A 59 -12.13 2.00 -30.38
N HIS A 60 -12.93 1.02 -29.92
CA HIS A 60 -14.25 0.70 -30.48
C HIS A 60 -15.15 -0.02 -29.44
N GLY A 61 -16.23 0.63 -29.00
CA GLY A 61 -17.36 -0.02 -28.29
C GLY A 61 -17.76 0.66 -26.97
N PRO A 62 -19.02 0.54 -26.50
CA PRO A 62 -19.49 1.18 -25.26
C PRO A 62 -18.71 0.68 -24.02
N PRO A 63 -18.40 1.55 -23.04
CA PRO A 63 -17.63 1.17 -21.86
C PRO A 63 -18.36 0.08 -21.07
N SER A 64 -17.72 -1.07 -20.88
CA SER A 64 -18.26 -2.13 -20.04
C SER A 64 -18.41 -1.60 -18.62
N SER A 65 -19.59 -1.81 -18.05
CA SER A 65 -20.12 -0.95 -16.99
C SER A 65 -19.23 -0.87 -15.75
N LEU A 66 -19.06 0.35 -15.24
CA LEU A 66 -18.44 0.69 -13.94
C LEU A 66 -19.12 0.05 -12.70
N LYS A 67 -20.11 -0.83 -12.90
CA LYS A 67 -20.95 -1.44 -11.87
C LYS A 67 -20.18 -2.44 -10.98
N HIS A 68 -19.00 -2.90 -11.41
CA HIS A 68 -18.20 -3.87 -10.65
C HIS A 68 -16.95 -3.25 -9.97
N VAL A 69 -16.83 -1.92 -9.94
CA VAL A 69 -15.75 -1.27 -9.18
C VAL A 69 -16.31 -0.77 -7.87
N LYS A 70 -16.09 -1.53 -6.79
CA LYS A 70 -16.38 -1.06 -5.44
C LYS A 70 -15.43 0.10 -5.14
N ILE A 71 -15.92 1.33 -5.23
CA ILE A 71 -15.16 2.56 -4.93
C ILE A 71 -14.95 2.62 -3.42
N GLN A 72 -14.00 1.83 -2.93
CA GLN A 72 -13.63 1.75 -1.52
C GLN A 72 -12.18 2.23 -1.38
N THR A 73 -12.00 3.31 -0.62
CA THR A 73 -10.69 3.86 -0.29
C THR A 73 -9.86 2.78 0.42
N THR A 74 -8.73 2.40 -0.18
CA THR A 74 -7.89 1.29 0.28
C THR A 74 -6.49 1.82 0.57
N CYS A 75 -5.92 1.48 1.73
CA CYS A 75 -4.54 1.80 2.06
C CYS A 75 -3.59 0.87 1.31
N ARG A 76 -2.72 1.46 0.50
CA ARG A 76 -1.68 0.76 -0.27
C ARG A 76 -0.35 0.61 0.48
N GLY A 77 -0.20 1.30 1.61
CA GLY A 77 0.96 1.13 2.51
C GLY A 77 0.87 -0.10 3.43
N GLY A 78 -0.30 -0.75 3.49
CA GLY A 78 -0.47 -2.04 4.16
C GLY A 78 -0.30 -3.19 3.16
N ASN A 79 0.39 -4.25 3.57
CA ASN A 79 0.43 -5.51 2.85
C ASN A 79 -0.27 -6.58 3.74
N PRO A 80 -1.48 -7.06 3.39
CA PRO A 80 -2.26 -6.78 2.18
C PRO A 80 -2.98 -5.40 2.20
N PRO A 81 -3.42 -4.91 1.02
CA PRO A 81 -4.23 -3.70 0.92
C PRO A 81 -5.53 -3.84 1.71
N HIS A 82 -5.84 -2.87 2.56
CA HIS A 82 -7.00 -2.91 3.44
C HIS A 82 -7.84 -1.65 3.30
N PRO A 83 -9.17 -1.74 3.50
CA PRO A 83 -10.03 -0.58 3.39
C PRO A 83 -9.80 0.41 4.53
N VAL A 84 -9.80 1.70 4.21
CA VAL A 84 -9.69 2.80 5.18
C VAL A 84 -10.92 3.68 5.08
N SER A 85 -11.43 4.09 6.23
CA SER A 85 -12.52 5.07 6.35
C SER A 85 -12.07 6.22 7.25
N LEU A 86 -12.63 7.41 7.06
CA LEU A 86 -12.29 8.59 7.88
C LEU A 86 -12.50 8.35 9.39
N LYS A 87 -13.48 7.51 9.76
CA LYS A 87 -13.76 7.15 11.15
C LYS A 87 -12.65 6.32 11.80
N ASN A 88 -11.80 5.68 10.99
CA ASN A 88 -10.69 4.87 11.46
C ASN A 88 -9.39 5.68 11.59
N LEU A 89 -9.37 6.92 11.13
CA LEU A 89 -8.21 7.82 11.25
C LEU A 89 -8.21 8.49 12.62
N ILE A 90 -7.02 8.62 13.19
CA ILE A 90 -6.80 9.26 14.49
C ILE A 90 -5.87 10.46 14.24
N PRO A 91 -6.13 11.63 14.83
CA PRO A 91 -5.21 12.75 14.74
C PRO A 91 -3.86 12.39 15.37
N VAL A 92 -2.79 12.95 14.82
CA VAL A 92 -1.43 12.79 15.35
C VAL A 92 -0.91 14.17 15.72
N ASN A 93 -0.70 14.41 17.00
CA ASN A 93 -0.26 15.70 17.52
C ASN A 93 1.19 15.61 17.99
N PHE A 94 2.05 16.37 17.30
CA PHE A 94 3.46 16.49 17.65
C PHE A 94 3.65 17.62 18.66
N THR A 95 4.46 17.37 19.69
CA THR A 95 4.94 18.44 20.57
C THR A 95 6.06 19.17 19.87
N LEU A 96 5.92 20.49 19.72
CA LEU A 96 6.91 21.32 19.04
C LEU A 96 7.79 22.03 20.07
N SER A 97 9.10 22.12 19.82
CA SER A 97 9.99 22.92 20.64
C SER A 97 9.80 24.40 20.31
N PRO A 98 9.67 25.31 21.30
CA PRO A 98 9.72 26.74 21.04
C PRO A 98 11.15 27.12 20.63
N SER A 99 11.36 27.48 19.37
CA SER A 99 12.60 28.14 18.94
C SER A 99 12.53 29.62 19.38
N GLY A 100 13.49 30.04 20.21
CA GLY A 100 13.79 31.47 20.38
C GLY A 100 14.57 31.99 19.17
N PRO A 101 14.52 33.30 18.85
CA PRO A 101 15.20 33.83 17.69
C PRO A 101 16.71 33.93 17.97
N SER A 102 17.55 33.15 17.27
CA SER A 102 18.97 33.46 16.95
C SER A 102 19.58 32.35 16.07
N ARG A 103 19.78 32.62 14.78
CA ARG A 103 21.05 33.05 14.16
C ARG A 103 22.12 31.96 14.04
N SER A 104 22.27 31.47 12.81
CA SER A 104 23.56 31.47 12.13
C SER A 104 23.31 31.82 10.67
N ALA A 105 23.56 33.10 10.37
CA ALA A 105 23.67 33.58 9.01
C ALA A 105 24.98 33.04 8.43
N GLU A 106 24.90 32.34 7.31
CA GLU A 106 25.94 32.36 6.27
C GLU A 106 25.24 32.18 4.91
N SER A 107 25.00 33.35 4.29
CA SER A 107 24.97 33.69 2.87
C SER A 107 24.13 32.87 1.87
N THR A 108 23.03 33.47 1.39
CA THR A 108 22.92 34.06 0.03
C THR A 108 21.66 34.95 -0.02
N PRO A 109 21.72 36.24 -0.40
CA PRO A 109 20.54 37.09 -0.49
C PRO A 109 19.89 36.99 -1.88
N ALA A 110 18.60 36.70 -1.92
CA ALA A 110 17.73 37.09 -3.02
C ALA A 110 16.45 37.66 -2.42
N GLU A 111 16.27 38.96 -2.61
CA GLU A 111 15.12 39.77 -2.21
C GLU A 111 13.80 39.20 -2.73
N GLY A 112 12.74 39.21 -1.91
CA GLY A 112 11.40 38.87 -2.41
C GLY A 112 10.36 38.53 -1.34
N ASP A 113 9.77 39.57 -0.76
CA ASP A 113 8.40 39.68 -0.24
C ASP A 113 8.00 38.95 1.07
N SER A 114 7.53 39.77 2.00
CA SER A 114 7.19 39.44 3.39
C SER A 114 5.73 38.99 3.51
N LYS A 115 5.48 37.69 3.73
CA LYS A 115 4.23 37.19 4.34
C LYS A 115 4.51 36.04 5.31
N SER A 116 4.39 36.36 6.61
CA SER A 116 4.16 35.47 7.78
C SER A 116 4.74 34.04 7.73
N ARG A 117 6.04 33.89 7.99
CA ARG A 117 6.73 32.60 8.20
C ARG A 117 6.87 32.19 9.67
N HIS A 118 5.85 32.46 10.50
CA HIS A 118 5.98 32.30 11.96
C HIS A 118 5.70 30.88 12.49
N GLU A 119 5.61 29.87 11.61
CA GLU A 119 5.44 28.45 11.97
C GLU A 119 6.59 27.55 11.47
N GLU A 120 7.61 28.11 10.80
CA GLU A 120 8.51 27.33 9.95
C GLU A 120 9.76 26.72 10.64
N GLU A 121 9.97 26.96 11.94
CA GLU A 121 11.17 26.44 12.64
C GLU A 121 10.88 25.75 13.99
N ALA A 122 9.66 25.26 14.21
CA ALA A 122 9.35 24.51 15.41
C ALA A 122 9.70 23.03 15.20
N ASN A 123 10.86 22.59 15.70
CA ASN A 123 11.27 21.18 15.57
C ASN A 123 10.39 20.28 16.45
N PRO A 124 9.83 19.17 15.92
CA PRO A 124 9.05 18.24 16.71
C PRO A 124 9.97 17.49 17.69
N ILE A 125 9.52 17.38 18.94
CA ILE A 125 10.26 16.77 20.05
C ILE A 125 9.41 15.75 20.79
N CYS A 126 10.07 14.77 21.39
CA CYS A 126 9.43 13.83 22.32
C CYS A 126 9.11 14.58 23.62
N PRO A 127 7.86 14.51 24.14
CA PRO A 127 7.48 15.22 25.36
C PRO A 127 8.22 14.70 26.61
N SER A 128 8.65 13.44 26.63
CA SER A 128 9.33 12.84 27.79
C SER A 128 10.83 13.13 27.83
N CYS A 129 11.54 12.90 26.72
CA CYS A 129 13.01 13.01 26.68
C CYS A 129 13.52 14.25 25.94
N LYS A 130 12.61 15.09 25.40
CA LYS A 130 12.91 16.27 24.57
C LYS A 130 13.78 15.99 23.35
N LYS A 131 13.95 14.70 22.99
CA LYS A 131 14.70 14.30 21.80
C LYS A 131 13.94 14.71 20.55
N GLY A 132 14.63 15.31 19.59
CA GLY A 132 14.07 15.64 18.28
C GLY A 132 13.51 14.40 17.58
N LEU A 133 12.27 14.49 17.12
CA LEU A 133 11.59 13.45 16.36
C LEU A 133 11.91 13.67 14.87
N SER A 134 12.60 12.71 14.26
CA SER A 134 12.93 12.74 12.83
C SER A 134 12.68 11.37 12.20
N ASN A 135 12.80 11.27 10.88
CA ASN A 135 12.61 10.02 10.14
C ASN A 135 13.60 8.90 10.55
N SER A 136 14.65 9.20 11.31
CA SER A 136 15.58 8.19 11.85
C SER A 136 15.11 7.59 13.19
N VAL A 137 14.19 8.25 13.90
CA VAL A 137 13.69 7.83 15.22
C VAL A 137 12.36 7.08 15.08
N ARG A 138 12.21 5.95 15.80
CA ARG A 138 10.97 5.17 15.77
C ARG A 138 10.02 5.89 16.72
N ILE A 139 8.83 6.23 16.22
CA ILE A 139 7.87 7.04 16.96
C ILE A 139 6.55 6.28 17.06
N PHE A 140 5.86 6.48 18.18
CA PHE A 140 4.62 5.82 18.52
C PHE A 140 3.59 6.86 18.88
N VAL A 141 2.33 6.61 18.54
CA VAL A 141 1.20 7.45 18.92
C VAL A 141 0.26 6.69 19.84
N ALA A 142 -0.23 7.37 20.87
CA ALA A 142 -1.28 6.87 21.73
C ALA A 142 -2.67 7.22 21.15
N LYS A 143 -3.42 6.22 20.71
CA LYS A 143 -4.73 6.35 20.07
C LYS A 143 -5.75 7.23 20.81
N PRO A 144 -5.94 7.15 22.14
CA PRO A 144 -7.00 7.90 22.82
C PRO A 144 -6.64 9.35 23.15
N CYS A 145 -5.38 9.76 22.95
CA CYS A 145 -4.91 11.12 23.27
C CYS A 145 -4.02 11.75 22.21
N SER A 146 -3.72 11.06 21.10
CA SER A 146 -2.97 11.57 19.94
C SER A 146 -1.54 12.07 20.20
N HIS A 147 -0.98 11.84 21.39
CA HIS A 147 0.39 12.25 21.70
C HIS A 147 1.41 11.30 21.09
N VAL A 148 2.49 11.87 20.56
CA VAL A 148 3.60 11.13 19.95
C VAL A 148 4.79 11.04 20.88
N THR A 149 5.34 9.84 21.05
CA THR A 149 6.53 9.56 21.86
C THR A 149 7.57 8.77 21.06
N CYS A 150 8.86 8.92 21.40
CA CYS A 150 9.90 8.10 20.81
C CYS A 150 9.89 6.68 21.38
N LYS A 151 10.41 5.71 20.62
CA LYS A 151 10.47 4.28 21.00
C LYS A 151 10.96 4.04 22.41
N THR A 152 12.08 4.66 22.79
CA THR A 152 12.65 4.50 24.13
C THR A 152 11.67 4.89 25.22
N CYS A 153 11.00 6.04 25.11
CA CYS A 153 10.02 6.48 26.10
C CYS A 153 8.73 5.65 26.06
N THR A 154 8.34 5.16 24.90
CA THR A 154 7.22 4.23 24.78
C THR A 154 7.51 2.92 25.52
N ASP A 155 8.68 2.33 25.29
CA ASP A 155 9.10 1.06 25.89
C ASP A 155 9.34 1.19 27.40
N THR A 156 9.90 2.32 27.87
CA THR A 156 10.29 2.47 29.29
C THR A 156 9.22 3.13 30.17
N LEU A 157 8.34 3.98 29.62
CA LEU A 157 7.37 4.74 30.42
C LEU A 157 5.93 4.35 30.07
N VAL A 158 5.58 4.34 28.79
CA VAL A 158 4.18 4.20 28.35
C VAL A 158 3.67 2.77 28.51
N LEU A 159 4.42 1.78 28.00
CA LEU A 159 4.04 0.36 28.06
C LEU A 159 3.97 -0.20 29.49
N PRO A 160 4.96 0.01 30.39
CA PRO A 160 4.88 -0.52 31.75
C PRO A 160 3.81 0.17 32.59
N ALA A 161 3.61 1.49 32.42
CA ALA A 161 2.58 2.21 33.16
C ALA A 161 1.16 2.05 32.57
N LYS A 162 1.04 1.54 31.34
CA LYS A 162 -0.22 1.48 30.56
C LYS A 162 -0.96 2.84 30.57
N GLN A 163 -0.20 3.93 30.48
CA GLN A 163 -0.70 5.29 30.66
C GLN A 163 0.10 6.28 29.82
N CYS A 164 -0.56 7.32 29.30
CA CYS A 164 0.10 8.37 28.52
C CYS A 164 0.91 9.32 29.41
N VAL A 165 2.17 9.55 29.05
CA VAL A 165 3.13 10.45 29.75
C VAL A 165 2.79 11.94 29.73
N VAL A 166 1.83 12.38 28.91
CA VAL A 166 1.49 13.81 28.75
C VAL A 166 0.19 14.16 29.46
N CYS A 167 -0.81 13.28 29.38
CA CYS A 167 -2.17 13.58 29.83
C CYS A 167 -2.74 12.50 30.74
N ASP A 168 -1.90 11.56 31.20
CA ASP A 168 -2.25 10.53 32.18
C ASP A 168 -3.46 9.65 31.81
N LYS A 169 -3.82 9.60 30.52
CA LYS A 169 -4.94 8.79 30.04
C LYS A 169 -4.52 7.33 30.00
N GLN A 170 -5.37 6.43 30.53
CA GLN A 170 -5.15 4.98 30.49
C GLN A 170 -5.10 4.47 29.04
N LEU A 171 -4.14 3.58 28.77
CA LEU A 171 -3.89 3.00 27.45
C LEU A 171 -4.03 1.48 27.52
N GLY A 172 -4.78 0.92 26.57
CA GLY A 172 -4.75 -0.51 26.30
C GLY A 172 -3.49 -0.91 25.52
N GLU A 173 -3.20 -2.20 25.49
CA GLU A 173 -2.04 -2.76 24.75
C GLU A 173 -2.12 -2.51 23.24
N LYS A 174 -3.34 -2.37 22.70
CA LYS A 174 -3.60 -2.09 21.28
C LYS A 174 -3.70 -0.60 20.93
N ASP A 175 -3.63 0.26 21.95
CA ASP A 175 -3.81 1.71 21.77
C ASP A 175 -2.49 2.43 21.45
N VAL A 176 -1.37 1.72 21.52
CA VAL A 176 -0.06 2.22 21.14
C VAL A 176 0.24 1.76 19.71
N ILE A 177 0.32 2.72 18.79
CA ILE A 177 0.52 2.45 17.36
C ILE A 177 1.89 2.97 16.94
N GLU A 178 2.70 2.11 16.33
CA GLU A 178 3.96 2.53 15.69
C GLU A 178 3.66 3.28 14.39
N LEU A 179 4.21 4.47 14.21
CA LEU A 179 4.16 5.13 12.91
C LEU A 179 5.23 4.52 12.00
N LYS A 180 4.76 3.91 10.91
CA LYS A 180 5.65 3.39 9.88
C LYS A 180 6.28 4.56 9.12
N ARG A 181 7.59 4.39 8.86
CA ARG A 181 8.38 5.32 8.07
C ARG A 181 8.34 4.80 6.65
N GLU A 182 7.64 5.49 5.77
CA GLU A 182 7.66 5.20 4.35
C GLU A 182 8.31 6.39 3.65
N GLY A 183 9.21 6.10 2.70
CA GLY A 183 9.80 7.13 1.85
C GLY A 183 8.75 7.67 0.89
N THR A 184 8.73 8.98 0.66
CA THR A 184 7.86 9.60 -0.35
C THR A 184 8.33 9.19 -1.74
N GLY A 185 7.78 8.10 -2.29
CA GLY A 185 7.58 7.82 -3.73
C GLY A 185 8.74 7.86 -4.74
N PHE A 186 9.94 8.34 -4.41
CA PHE A 186 11.03 8.52 -5.37
C PHE A 186 12.40 8.05 -4.86
N ALA A 187 12.62 8.09 -3.54
CA ALA A 187 13.78 7.48 -2.89
C ALA A 187 13.27 6.52 -1.81
N GLY A 188 13.43 5.22 -2.04
CA GLY A 188 12.96 4.16 -1.15
C GLY A 188 13.60 4.23 0.24
N GLY A 189 12.92 4.89 1.17
CA GLY A 189 13.29 4.96 2.59
C GLY A 189 12.60 3.91 3.47
N GLY A 190 11.87 2.95 2.87
CA GLY A 190 11.18 1.88 3.58
C GLY A 190 11.46 0.55 2.91
N MET A 191 11.97 -0.43 3.69
CA MET A 191 12.11 -1.89 3.48
C MET A 191 12.22 -2.43 2.03
N ALA A 192 12.67 -1.64 1.07
CA ALA A 192 12.89 -2.03 -0.31
C ALA A 192 14.25 -2.71 -0.38
N GLU A 193 14.30 -3.95 0.12
CA GLU A 193 15.41 -4.85 -0.15
C GLU A 193 15.36 -5.22 -1.63
N THR A 194 16.26 -4.64 -2.44
CA THR A 194 16.47 -5.11 -3.80
C THR A 194 17.24 -6.44 -3.70
N SER A 195 16.53 -7.56 -3.85
CA SER A 195 17.20 -8.86 -4.02
C SER A 195 17.79 -8.92 -5.42
N LYS A 196 19.06 -8.52 -5.58
CA LYS A 196 19.79 -8.73 -6.82
C LYS A 196 20.27 -10.18 -6.84
N ALA A 197 19.55 -11.07 -7.54
CA ALA A 197 20.09 -12.36 -7.93
C ALA A 197 21.18 -12.11 -8.98
N GLY A 198 22.44 -12.01 -8.53
CA GLY A 198 23.59 -11.98 -9.42
C GLY A 198 23.81 -13.35 -10.05
N VAL A 199 24.17 -13.39 -11.34
CA VAL A 199 24.67 -14.61 -11.98
C VAL A 199 25.98 -14.95 -11.29
N ALA A 200 26.03 -16.14 -10.68
CA ALA A 200 27.22 -16.64 -10.00
C ALA A 200 28.42 -16.60 -10.95
N PHE A 201 29.53 -16.07 -10.44
CA PHE A 201 30.84 -16.05 -11.08
C PHE A 201 31.16 -17.46 -11.58
N GLN A 202 31.14 -17.67 -12.90
CA GLN A 202 31.71 -18.87 -13.52
C GLN A 202 33.21 -18.60 -13.71
N GLY A 203 34.00 -19.12 -12.78
CA GLY A 203 35.43 -19.36 -12.99
C GLY A 203 35.63 -20.72 -13.62
#